data_AF-A0A956D4F4-F1
#
_entry.id   AF-A0A956D4F4-F1
#
_cell.length_a   1.000
_cell.length_b   1.000
_cell.length_c   1.000
_cell.angle_alpha   90.00
_cell.angle_beta   90.00
_cell.angle_gamma   90.00
#
_symmetry.space_group_name_H-M   'P 1'
#
loop_
_entity.id
_entity.type
_entity.pdbx_description
1 polymer ?
#
loop_
_entity_poly.entity_id
_entity_poly.type
_entity_poly.pdbx_seq_one_letter_code
_entity_poly.pdbx_strand_id
1 'polypeptide(L)'
;MPTLAVTPSRTMVLHPTADAGALEEARARAIEEAFAKGPGFGLLHLAGPELNRELPVDLGFGRELGRRFLAALCRTGAVVDAPPDGFVALGAEAPPMLGAEYLDEAALEGAWAVMRDAAAEELAGQDDVLEYAASKNRSWHVVGRVVFHLAENQDDPDAPFAFLATYVDGVG
;
A
#
# COMPACT_ATOMS: atom_id res chain seq x y z
N MET A 1 -12.84 -8.90 16.46
CA MET A 1 -11.72 -8.60 15.55
C MET A 1 -12.18 -7.58 14.53
N PRO A 2 -11.46 -6.49 14.33
CA PRO A 2 -11.79 -5.57 13.25
C PRO A 2 -11.73 -6.29 11.89
N THR A 3 -12.79 -6.21 11.11
CA THR A 3 -12.86 -6.75 9.73
C THR A 3 -13.06 -5.62 8.74
N LEU A 4 -12.39 -5.68 7.60
CA LEU A 4 -12.64 -4.76 6.50
C LEU A 4 -14.02 -5.05 5.88
N ALA A 5 -14.77 -3.99 5.61
CA ALA A 5 -16.08 -4.05 4.97
C ALA A 5 -16.22 -2.93 3.94
N VAL A 6 -17.09 -3.12 2.96
CA VAL A 6 -17.53 -2.03 2.06
C VAL A 6 -18.94 -1.63 2.43
N THR A 7 -19.17 -0.35 2.67
CA THR A 7 -20.52 0.17 2.97
C THR A 7 -21.36 0.33 1.69
N PRO A 8 -22.69 0.47 1.80
CA PRO A 8 -23.53 0.84 0.66
C PRO A 8 -23.13 2.17 -0.01
N SER A 9 -22.44 3.06 0.71
CA SER A 9 -21.84 4.28 0.17
C SER A 9 -20.50 4.05 -0.54
N ARG A 10 -20.13 2.80 -0.82
CA ARG A 10 -18.88 2.39 -1.48
C ARG A 10 -17.63 2.82 -0.74
N THR A 11 -17.71 2.85 0.59
CA THR A 11 -16.60 3.26 1.44
C THR A 11 -16.02 2.04 2.14
N MET A 12 -14.69 1.88 2.08
CA MET A 12 -13.99 0.84 2.84
C MET A 12 -13.85 1.27 4.29
N VAL A 13 -14.41 0.49 5.21
CA VAL A 13 -14.42 0.80 6.64
C VAL A 13 -14.04 -0.42 7.45
N LEU A 14 -13.62 -0.18 8.69
CA LEU A 14 -13.40 -1.23 9.66
C LEU A 14 -14.69 -1.48 10.43
N HIS A 15 -15.24 -2.68 10.32
CA HIS A 15 -16.38 -3.12 11.11
C HIS A 15 -15.88 -3.82 12.38
N PRO A 16 -16.30 -3.38 13.59
CA PRO A 16 -15.96 -4.08 14.82
C PRO A 16 -16.67 -5.44 14.86
N THR A 17 -15.94 -6.52 15.17
CA THR A 17 -16.56 -7.83 15.45
C THR A 17 -16.19 -8.31 16.86
N ALA A 18 -17.02 -9.15 17.44
CA ALA A 18 -16.85 -9.65 18.81
C ALA A 18 -15.76 -10.75 18.93
N ASP A 19 -15.23 -11.27 17.83
CA ASP A 19 -14.39 -12.47 17.86
C ASP A 19 -12.89 -12.15 18.04
N ALA A 20 -12.21 -12.70 19.05
CA ALA A 20 -10.91 -12.20 19.54
C ALA A 20 -9.67 -12.90 18.93
N GLY A 21 -9.77 -13.54 17.76
CA GLY A 21 -8.91 -14.70 17.46
C GLY A 21 -7.58 -14.52 16.71
N ALA A 22 -7.34 -13.47 15.92
CA ALA A 22 -6.21 -13.52 14.94
C ALA A 22 -5.16 -12.41 15.02
N LEU A 23 -5.37 -11.35 15.82
CA LEU A 23 -4.46 -10.21 15.91
C LEU A 23 -4.10 -9.93 17.37
N GLU A 24 -2.84 -9.58 17.61
CA GLU A 24 -2.40 -9.04 18.91
C GLU A 24 -3.21 -7.76 19.22
N GLU A 25 -3.66 -7.60 20.46
CA GLU A 25 -4.54 -6.48 20.87
C GLU A 25 -3.99 -5.09 20.49
N ALA A 26 -2.68 -4.88 20.68
CA ALA A 26 -2.03 -3.63 20.32
C ALA A 26 -2.09 -3.33 18.81
N ARG A 27 -2.00 -4.35 17.96
CA ARG A 27 -2.15 -4.21 16.50
C ARG A 27 -3.58 -3.92 16.11
N ALA A 28 -4.52 -4.69 16.66
CA ALA A 28 -5.94 -4.50 16.40
C ALA A 28 -6.35 -3.06 16.74
N ARG A 29 -5.91 -2.56 17.90
CA ARG A 29 -6.13 -1.18 18.32
C ARG A 29 -5.46 -0.17 17.40
N ALA A 30 -4.22 -0.39 16.96
CA ALA A 30 -3.54 0.53 16.04
C ALA A 30 -4.26 0.61 14.68
N ILE A 31 -4.76 -0.52 14.17
CA ILE A 31 -5.57 -0.58 12.94
C ILE A 31 -6.89 0.18 13.16
N GLU A 32 -7.59 -0.07 14.27
CA GLU A 32 -8.82 0.64 14.62
C GLU A 32 -8.61 2.15 14.73
N GLU A 33 -7.56 2.60 15.40
CA GLU A 33 -7.19 4.02 15.53
C GLU A 33 -6.88 4.66 14.17
N ALA A 34 -6.24 3.92 13.25
CA ALA A 34 -5.99 4.40 11.89
C ALA A 34 -7.29 4.56 11.10
N PHE A 35 -8.18 3.56 11.11
CA PHE A 35 -9.48 3.65 10.43
C PHE A 35 -10.43 4.67 11.08
N ALA A 36 -10.29 4.94 12.38
CA ALA A 36 -11.04 5.98 13.07
C ALA A 36 -10.66 7.41 12.62
N LYS A 37 -9.41 7.62 12.16
CA LYS A 37 -9.02 8.88 11.50
C LYS A 37 -9.63 9.00 10.10
N GLY A 38 -9.78 7.88 9.41
CA GLY A 38 -10.50 7.77 8.15
C GLY A 38 -10.08 6.56 7.32
N PRO A 39 -10.89 6.18 6.30
CA PRO A 39 -10.62 5.05 5.42
C PRO A 39 -9.22 5.05 4.80
N GLY A 40 -8.77 6.20 4.28
CA GLY A 40 -7.46 6.36 3.66
C GLY A 40 -6.31 6.07 4.62
N PHE A 41 -6.38 6.62 5.84
CA PHE A 41 -5.38 6.36 6.89
C PHE A 41 -5.32 4.88 7.28
N GLY A 42 -6.48 4.24 7.38
CA GLY A 42 -6.58 2.80 7.63
C GLY A 42 -5.90 1.95 6.56
N LEU A 43 -6.22 2.19 5.28
CA LEU A 43 -5.62 1.47 4.16
C LEU A 43 -4.09 1.70 4.06
N LEU A 44 -3.63 2.94 4.28
CA LEU A 44 -2.20 3.26 4.33
C LEU A 44 -1.50 2.60 5.52
N HIS A 45 -2.16 2.48 6.66
CA HIS A 45 -1.62 1.76 7.82
C HIS A 45 -1.43 0.27 7.51
N LEU A 46 -2.38 -0.36 6.81
CA LEU A 46 -2.27 -1.77 6.41
C LEU A 46 -1.07 -2.03 5.48
N ALA A 47 -0.72 -1.07 4.61
CA ALA A 47 0.45 -1.15 3.72
C ALA A 47 1.77 -0.62 4.34
N GLY A 48 1.73 -0.14 5.59
CA GLY A 48 2.88 0.34 6.34
C GLY A 48 3.32 -0.66 7.41
N PRO A 49 2.97 -0.43 8.70
CA PRO A 49 3.33 -1.33 9.80
C PRO A 49 2.92 -2.80 9.61
N GLU A 50 1.83 -3.05 8.88
CA GLU A 50 1.26 -4.39 8.70
C GLU A 50 1.71 -5.07 7.39
N LEU A 51 2.60 -4.43 6.61
CA LEU A 51 3.01 -4.86 5.27
C LEU A 51 3.47 -6.33 5.24
N ASN A 52 4.40 -6.69 6.12
CA ASN A 52 5.02 -8.02 6.16
C ASN A 52 4.45 -8.92 7.27
N ARG A 53 3.29 -8.55 7.82
CA ARG A 53 2.68 -9.28 8.96
C ARG A 53 1.55 -10.17 8.46
N GLU A 54 1.29 -11.27 9.17
CA GLU A 54 0.09 -12.05 8.90
C GLU A 54 -1.16 -11.24 9.26
N LEU A 55 -2.13 -11.24 8.35
CA LEU A 55 -3.40 -10.54 8.46
C LEU A 55 -4.54 -11.49 8.04
N PRO A 56 -5.73 -11.33 8.65
CA PRO A 56 -6.98 -11.82 8.07
C PRO A 56 -7.11 -11.45 6.59
N VAL A 57 -7.75 -12.30 5.80
CA VAL A 57 -7.76 -12.19 4.33
C VAL A 57 -8.37 -10.88 3.82
N ASP A 58 -9.40 -10.37 4.49
CA ASP A 58 -10.06 -9.10 4.22
C ASP A 58 -9.14 -7.90 4.49
N LEU A 59 -8.39 -7.91 5.60
CA LEU A 59 -7.36 -6.91 5.89
C LEU A 59 -6.17 -7.05 4.93
N GLY A 60 -5.85 -8.26 4.50
CA GLY A 60 -4.85 -8.53 3.46
C GLY A 60 -5.22 -7.93 2.11
N PHE A 61 -6.50 -7.97 1.74
CA PHE A 61 -7.01 -7.28 0.55
C PHE A 61 -6.87 -5.76 0.66
N GLY A 62 -7.27 -5.16 1.79
CA GLY A 62 -7.06 -3.73 2.05
C GLY A 62 -5.58 -3.33 2.00
N ARG A 63 -4.69 -4.17 2.53
CA ARG A 63 -3.23 -3.99 2.41
C ARG A 63 -2.78 -3.95 0.95
N GLU A 64 -3.28 -4.81 0.09
CA GLU A 64 -2.89 -4.83 -1.33
C GLU A 64 -3.25 -3.54 -2.05
N LEU A 65 -4.42 -2.95 -1.75
CA LEU A 65 -4.81 -1.64 -2.28
C LEU A 65 -3.83 -0.55 -1.84
N GLY A 66 -3.52 -0.49 -0.53
CA GLY A 66 -2.52 0.44 0.00
C GLY A 66 -1.12 0.20 -0.57
N ARG A 67 -0.74 -1.05 -0.82
CA ARG A 67 0.56 -1.43 -1.41
C ARG A 67 0.67 -0.87 -2.83
N ARG A 68 -0.37 -1.01 -3.65
CA ARG A 68 -0.40 -0.46 -5.02
C ARG A 68 -0.34 1.06 -5.02
N PHE A 69 -1.02 1.70 -4.08
CA PHE A 69 -0.97 3.14 -3.87
C PHE A 69 0.44 3.62 -3.52
N LEU A 70 1.06 3.06 -2.48
CA LEU A 70 2.42 3.42 -2.07
C LEU A 70 3.46 3.09 -3.14
N ALA A 71 3.30 2.00 -3.89
CA ALA A 71 4.18 1.67 -5.00
C ALA A 71 4.11 2.72 -6.11
N ALA A 72 2.91 3.18 -6.48
CA ALA A 72 2.76 4.27 -7.46
C ALA A 72 3.43 5.55 -6.96
N LEU A 73 3.15 5.94 -5.71
CA LEU A 73 3.75 7.10 -5.05
C LEU A 73 5.29 7.03 -5.03
N CYS A 74 5.88 5.87 -4.74
CA CYS A 74 7.34 5.69 -4.78
C CYS A 74 7.90 5.78 -6.19
N ARG A 75 7.21 5.22 -7.20
CA ARG A 75 7.67 5.25 -8.60
C ARG A 75 7.61 6.65 -9.20
N THR A 76 6.60 7.44 -8.87
CA THR A 76 6.41 8.79 -9.41
C THR A 76 7.09 9.87 -8.58
N GLY A 77 7.42 9.57 -7.32
CA GLY A 77 7.94 10.56 -6.37
C GLY A 77 6.88 11.60 -5.96
N ALA A 78 5.60 11.32 -6.23
CA ALA A 78 4.50 12.25 -5.96
C ALA A 78 3.18 11.48 -5.75
N VAL A 79 2.28 12.09 -5.00
CA VAL A 79 0.89 11.63 -4.90
C VAL A 79 0.22 11.85 -6.26
N VAL A 80 -0.26 10.78 -6.90
CA VAL A 80 -0.91 10.85 -8.21
C VAL A 80 -2.43 10.88 -8.09
N ASP A 81 -3.07 11.63 -8.99
CA ASP A 81 -4.51 11.88 -8.94
C ASP A 81 -5.35 10.64 -9.22
N ALA A 82 -4.92 9.82 -10.16
CA ALA A 82 -5.64 8.65 -10.66
C ALA A 82 -4.89 7.34 -10.35
N PRO A 83 -5.61 6.24 -10.11
CA PRO A 83 -5.00 4.94 -9.94
C PRO A 83 -4.30 4.47 -11.23
N PRO A 84 -3.21 3.68 -11.12
CA PRO A 84 -2.57 3.07 -12.28
C PRO A 84 -3.47 2.01 -12.92
N ASP A 85 -3.16 1.67 -14.17
CA ASP A 85 -3.83 0.59 -14.90
C ASP A 85 -3.86 -0.71 -14.07
N GLY A 86 -5.01 -1.38 -14.09
CA GLY A 86 -5.22 -2.64 -13.39
C GLY A 86 -5.50 -2.52 -11.88
N PHE A 87 -5.47 -1.31 -11.28
CA PHE A 87 -5.87 -1.14 -9.88
C PHE A 87 -7.32 -1.57 -9.65
N VAL A 88 -8.24 -1.19 -10.54
CA VAL A 88 -9.65 -1.58 -10.48
C VAL A 88 -9.85 -3.10 -10.65
N ALA A 89 -8.94 -3.77 -11.39
CA ALA A 89 -9.03 -5.21 -11.60
C ALA A 89 -8.84 -6.01 -10.29
N LEU A 90 -8.23 -5.42 -9.26
CA LEU A 90 -8.07 -6.05 -7.94
C LEU A 90 -9.41 -6.39 -7.30
N GLY A 91 -10.50 -5.70 -7.65
CA GLY A 91 -11.83 -6.04 -7.15
C GLY A 91 -12.23 -7.49 -7.43
N ALA A 92 -11.74 -8.08 -8.52
CA ALA A 92 -12.00 -9.48 -8.84
C ALA A 92 -11.27 -10.48 -7.93
N GLU A 93 -10.23 -10.03 -7.23
CA GLU A 93 -9.43 -10.82 -6.28
C GLU A 93 -9.94 -10.69 -4.83
N ALA A 94 -11.00 -9.90 -4.61
CA ALA A 94 -11.53 -9.65 -3.27
C ALA A 94 -12.00 -10.95 -2.60
N PRO A 95 -11.59 -11.21 -1.35
CA PRO A 95 -12.05 -12.36 -0.60
C PRO A 95 -13.54 -12.18 -0.23
N PRO A 96 -14.22 -13.25 0.20
CA PRO A 96 -15.51 -13.11 0.87
C PRO A 96 -15.40 -12.13 2.06
N MET A 97 -16.06 -10.99 1.96
CA MET A 97 -16.03 -9.92 2.96
C MET A 97 -17.39 -9.25 3.08
N LEU A 98 -17.61 -8.56 4.20
CA LEU A 98 -18.87 -7.87 4.46
C LEU A 98 -19.06 -6.72 3.44
N GLY A 99 -20.19 -6.73 2.74
CA GLY A 99 -20.52 -5.71 1.75
C GLY A 99 -19.75 -5.83 0.43
N ALA A 100 -19.19 -7.01 0.12
CA ALA A 100 -18.49 -7.27 -1.15
C ALA A 100 -19.35 -6.95 -2.39
N GLU A 101 -20.68 -6.99 -2.28
CA GLU A 101 -21.61 -6.58 -3.34
C GLU A 101 -21.52 -5.09 -3.72
N TYR A 102 -20.94 -4.26 -2.85
CA TYR A 102 -20.69 -2.83 -3.09
C TYR A 102 -19.26 -2.55 -3.57
N LEU A 103 -18.42 -3.58 -3.70
CA LEU A 103 -17.06 -3.46 -4.22
C LEU A 103 -17.09 -3.44 -5.75
N ASP A 104 -17.44 -2.29 -6.32
CA ASP A 104 -17.36 -2.00 -7.75
C ASP A 104 -16.20 -1.05 -8.08
N GLU A 105 -16.07 -0.69 -9.36
CA GLU A 105 -15.04 0.24 -9.84
C GLU A 105 -15.06 1.57 -9.07
N ALA A 106 -16.24 2.12 -8.79
CA ALA A 106 -16.39 3.36 -8.04
C ALA A 106 -15.91 3.22 -6.58
N ALA A 107 -16.09 2.05 -5.95
CA ALA A 107 -15.54 1.78 -4.63
C ALA A 107 -14.00 1.74 -4.63
N LEU A 108 -13.39 1.18 -5.68
CA LEU A 108 -11.93 1.12 -5.81
C LEU A 108 -11.33 2.49 -6.14
N GLU A 109 -11.93 3.24 -7.06
CA GLU A 109 -11.55 4.65 -7.32
C GLU A 109 -11.72 5.51 -6.07
N GLY A 110 -12.81 5.30 -5.32
CA GLY A 110 -13.03 5.95 -4.03
C GLY A 110 -11.95 5.62 -3.01
N ALA A 111 -11.56 4.34 -2.92
CA ALA A 111 -10.45 3.91 -2.07
C ALA A 111 -9.12 4.59 -2.45
N TRP A 112 -8.85 4.74 -3.75
CA TRP A 112 -7.69 5.51 -4.23
C TRP A 112 -7.74 6.96 -3.77
N ALA A 113 -8.87 7.63 -3.99
CA ALA A 113 -9.04 9.04 -3.65
C ALA A 113 -8.88 9.31 -2.15
N VAL A 114 -9.45 8.47 -1.28
CA VAL A 114 -9.29 8.67 0.18
C VAL A 114 -7.86 8.40 0.66
N MET A 115 -7.14 7.44 0.04
CA MET A 115 -5.70 7.24 0.33
C MET A 115 -4.86 8.43 -0.16
N ARG A 116 -5.19 8.99 -1.33
CA ARG A 116 -4.56 10.19 -1.88
C ARG A 116 -4.69 11.37 -0.92
N ASP A 117 -5.91 11.62 -0.45
CA ASP A 117 -6.19 12.74 0.44
C ASP A 117 -5.52 12.54 1.81
N ALA A 118 -5.53 11.32 2.36
CA ALA A 118 -4.83 10.98 3.59
C ALA A 118 -3.31 11.11 3.47
N ALA A 119 -2.71 10.67 2.35
CA ALA A 119 -1.29 10.81 2.10
C ALA A 119 -0.89 12.28 1.95
N ALA A 120 -1.69 13.09 1.25
CA ALA A 120 -1.47 14.53 1.13
C ALA A 120 -1.51 15.23 2.50
N GLU A 121 -2.42 14.83 3.39
CA GLU A 121 -2.48 15.35 4.76
C GLU A 121 -1.22 14.99 5.57
N GLU A 122 -0.77 13.73 5.50
CA GLU A 122 0.44 13.29 6.22
C GLU A 122 1.74 13.89 5.65
N LEU A 123 1.74 14.23 4.35
CA LEU A 123 2.85 14.88 3.65
C LEU A 123 2.89 16.39 3.86
N ALA A 124 1.84 17.04 4.35
CA ALA A 124 1.80 18.49 4.54
C ALA A 124 2.89 19.04 5.50
N GLY A 125 3.63 18.16 6.20
CA GLY A 125 4.80 18.49 7.02
C GLY A 125 6.09 17.78 6.63
N GLN A 126 6.18 17.17 5.44
CA GLN A 126 7.37 16.46 4.96
C GLN A 126 7.74 16.92 3.54
N ASP A 127 9.03 17.18 3.32
CA ASP A 127 9.52 17.65 2.02
C ASP A 127 9.81 16.49 1.03
N ASP A 128 9.89 15.25 1.52
CA ASP A 128 10.26 14.08 0.72
C ASP A 128 9.24 12.94 0.81
N VAL A 129 8.59 12.68 -0.32
CA VAL A 129 7.58 11.63 -0.53
C VAL A 129 8.17 10.22 -0.33
N LEU A 130 9.45 10.02 -0.63
CA LEU A 130 10.14 8.74 -0.43
C LEU A 130 10.51 8.54 1.04
N GLU A 131 10.88 9.60 1.76
CA GLU A 131 11.07 9.53 3.22
C GLU A 131 9.75 9.22 3.92
N TYR A 132 8.65 9.82 3.47
CA TYR A 132 7.31 9.49 3.92
C TYR A 132 7.00 7.99 3.73
N ALA A 133 7.21 7.44 2.53
CA ALA A 133 6.95 6.02 2.27
C ALA A 133 7.86 5.11 3.14
N ALA A 134 9.14 5.46 3.27
CA ALA A 134 10.09 4.73 4.13
C ALA A 134 9.71 4.81 5.62
N SER A 135 9.08 5.91 6.07
CA SER A 135 8.57 6.06 7.44
C SER A 135 7.39 5.11 7.74
N LYS A 136 6.59 4.77 6.72
CA LYS A 136 5.49 3.80 6.84
C LYS A 136 6.01 2.37 6.98
N ASN A 137 6.99 2.01 6.17
CA ASN A 137 7.72 0.75 6.28
C ASN A 137 9.05 0.89 5.56
N ARG A 138 10.16 0.46 6.18
CA ARG A 138 11.47 0.55 5.53
C ARG A 138 11.50 -0.19 4.19
N SER A 139 10.73 -1.25 3.97
CA SER A 139 10.71 -1.96 2.68
C SER A 139 10.41 -1.06 1.48
N TRP A 140 9.73 0.08 1.67
CA TRP A 140 9.44 1.03 0.60
C TRP A 140 10.67 1.79 0.07
N HIS A 141 11.80 1.81 0.79
CA HIS A 141 12.99 2.56 0.39
C HIS A 141 13.63 2.09 -0.93
N VAL A 142 13.38 0.85 -1.37
CA VAL A 142 13.93 0.28 -2.61
C VAL A 142 13.03 0.47 -3.83
N VAL A 143 11.72 0.69 -3.62
CA VAL A 143 10.74 0.74 -4.71
C VAL A 143 10.95 2.01 -5.54
N GLY A 144 10.95 1.87 -6.86
CA GLY A 144 11.15 2.99 -7.78
C GLY A 144 12.61 3.42 -7.96
N ARG A 145 13.57 2.78 -7.29
CA ARG A 145 15.01 3.03 -7.48
C ARG A 145 15.60 2.12 -8.56
N VAL A 146 16.51 2.68 -9.37
CA VAL A 146 17.37 1.93 -10.29
C VAL A 146 18.75 1.81 -9.66
N VAL A 147 19.22 0.58 -9.43
CA VAL A 147 20.57 0.31 -8.94
C VAL A 147 21.45 -0.06 -10.13
N PHE A 148 22.49 0.74 -10.37
CA PHE A 148 23.53 0.43 -11.35
C PHE A 148 24.67 -0.32 -10.67
N HIS A 149 24.88 -1.56 -11.09
CA HIS A 149 26.05 -2.34 -10.73
C HIS A 149 27.10 -2.14 -11.82
N LEU A 150 28.25 -1.62 -11.43
CA LEU A 150 29.44 -1.53 -12.27
C LEU A 150 30.40 -2.63 -11.85
N ALA A 151 30.68 -3.57 -12.75
CA ALA A 151 31.66 -4.63 -12.53
C ALA A 151 32.84 -4.42 -13.49
N GLU A 152 34.06 -4.56 -12.98
CA GLU A 152 35.26 -4.52 -13.81
C GLU A 152 35.37 -5.85 -14.60
N ASN A 153 35.58 -5.75 -15.90
CA ASN A 153 35.80 -6.89 -16.78
C ASN A 153 37.27 -6.94 -17.18
N GLN A 154 38.07 -7.64 -16.38
CA GLN A 154 39.52 -7.75 -16.60
C GLN A 154 39.88 -8.58 -17.84
N ASP A 155 38.93 -9.33 -18.38
CA ASP A 155 39.12 -10.22 -19.54
C ASP A 155 38.87 -9.54 -20.88
N ASP A 156 38.30 -8.32 -20.88
CA ASP A 156 38.08 -7.52 -22.10
C ASP A 156 38.61 -6.09 -21.92
N PRO A 157 39.86 -5.80 -22.33
CA PRO A 157 40.45 -4.48 -22.19
C PRO A 157 39.80 -3.41 -23.08
N ASP A 158 39.06 -3.80 -24.12
CA ASP A 158 38.30 -2.87 -24.97
C ASP A 158 36.91 -2.55 -24.38
N ALA A 159 36.42 -3.40 -23.47
CA ALA A 159 35.21 -3.18 -22.66
C ALA A 159 35.48 -3.46 -21.16
N PRO A 160 36.28 -2.61 -20.48
CA PRO A 160 36.82 -2.88 -19.14
C PRO A 160 35.76 -2.86 -18.02
N PHE A 161 34.51 -2.52 -18.33
CA PHE A 161 33.41 -2.50 -17.39
C PHE A 161 32.15 -3.12 -17.98
N ALA A 162 31.47 -3.93 -17.17
CA ALA A 162 30.12 -4.42 -17.42
C ALA A 162 29.11 -3.67 -16.53
N PHE A 163 27.94 -3.39 -17.09
CA PHE A 163 26.84 -2.71 -16.40
C PHE A 163 25.63 -3.63 -16.25
N LEU A 164 25.05 -3.66 -15.06
CA LEU A 164 23.75 -4.25 -14.80
C LEU A 164 22.88 -3.21 -14.09
N ALA A 165 21.68 -2.99 -14.60
CA ALA A 165 20.67 -2.18 -13.93
C ALA A 165 19.58 -3.09 -13.35
N THR A 166 19.32 -2.95 -12.06
CA THR A 166 18.24 -3.65 -11.36
C THR A 166 17.15 -2.65 -10.98
N TYR A 167 15.89 -3.00 -11.22
CA TYR A 167 14.71 -2.19 -10.88
C TYR A 167 13.75 -2.98 -10.00
N VAL A 168 13.24 -2.33 -8.94
CA VAL A 168 12.27 -2.93 -8.01
C VAL A 168 10.90 -2.27 -8.21
N ASP A 169 9.94 -3.04 -8.72
CA ASP A 169 8.59 -2.54 -9.05
C ASP A 169 7.65 -2.48 -7.83
N GLY A 170 8.01 -3.13 -6.72
CA GLY A 170 7.24 -3.11 -5.49
C GLY A 170 7.86 -3.96 -4.38
N VAL A 171 7.23 -3.94 -3.21
CA VAL A 171 7.52 -4.85 -2.09
C VAL A 171 6.63 -6.08 -2.19
N GLY A 172 7.19 -7.25 -1.87
CA GLY A 172 6.49 -8.54 -1.84
C GLY A 172 5.82 -8.84 -0.50
#